data_AF-A0A8G2BEC6-F1
#
_entry.id   AF-A0A8G2BEC6-F1
#
_cell.length_a   1.000
_cell.length_b   1.000
_cell.length_c   1.000
_cell.angle_alpha   90.00
_cell.angle_beta   90.00
_cell.angle_gamma   90.00
#
_symmetry.space_group_name_H-M   'P 1'
#
loop_
_entity.id
_entity.type
_entity.pdbx_description
1 polymer ?
#
loop_
_entity_poly.entity_id
_entity_poly.type
_entity_poly.pdbx_seq_one_letter_code
_entity_poly.pdbx_strand_id
1 'polypeptide(L)'
;MNDMPLPADARKFHVFALEHDTCPWFSGGLNLRKSWDRYGADIVAQWAMDHPGTRPTCWWRFSAPRLAADRPIAKADPEAWPALLTDLPTPRERFGGTGTPDFIPLCTLPRFHLGLPVRWITSSDIETYSLIGNSLDVPAIDPEDPPTFESQASYLHRLNLLLPGEADRLPADAFEPETIVMEAVDGDD
;
A
#
# COMPACT_ATOMS: atom_id res chain seq x y z
N MET A 1 -20.33 16.45 11.67
CA MET A 1 -21.00 15.28 11.06
C MET A 1 -20.29 14.03 11.57
N ASN A 2 -20.81 13.17 12.44
CA ASN A 2 -22.00 13.11 13.29
C ASN A 2 -21.60 12.35 14.58
N ASP A 3 -21.88 12.90 15.76
CA ASP A 3 -21.67 12.26 17.08
C ASP A 3 -22.80 11.27 17.44
N MET A 4 -23.21 10.40 16.51
CA MET A 4 -24.19 9.36 16.82
C MET A 4 -23.50 8.06 17.24
N PRO A 5 -23.90 7.43 18.36
CA PRO A 5 -23.46 6.08 18.68
C PRO A 5 -23.92 5.12 17.59
N LEU A 6 -23.01 4.25 17.13
CA LEU A 6 -23.30 3.29 16.09
C LEU A 6 -24.41 2.33 16.54
N PRO A 7 -25.43 2.07 15.70
CA PRO A 7 -26.50 1.15 16.06
C PRO A 7 -25.96 -0.28 16.22
N ALA A 8 -26.62 -1.09 17.06
CA ALA A 8 -26.15 -2.42 17.49
C ALA A 8 -25.99 -3.44 16.34
N ASP A 9 -26.58 -3.16 15.18
CA ASP A 9 -26.57 -3.95 13.96
C ASP A 9 -25.65 -3.38 12.86
N ALA A 10 -24.84 -2.35 13.16
CA ALA A 10 -23.94 -1.66 12.22
C ALA A 10 -22.78 -2.52 11.63
N ARG A 11 -22.89 -3.86 11.69
CA ARG A 11 -21.88 -4.84 11.29
C ARG A 11 -21.73 -5.04 9.77
N LYS A 12 -22.31 -4.20 8.92
CA LYS A 12 -22.13 -4.32 7.45
C LYS A 12 -21.81 -3.02 6.72
N PHE A 13 -22.20 -1.86 7.25
CA PHE A 13 -22.07 -0.58 6.54
C PHE A 13 -20.86 0.28 6.94
N HIS A 14 -20.23 0.04 8.10
CA HIS A 14 -19.04 0.80 8.52
C HIS A 14 -17.72 0.30 7.91
N VAL A 15 -17.66 -0.95 7.45
CA VAL A 15 -16.48 -1.50 6.76
C VAL A 15 -16.28 -0.79 5.42
N PHE A 16 -17.36 -0.58 4.65
CA PHE A 16 -17.32 0.13 3.38
C PHE A 16 -16.85 1.59 3.52
N ALA A 17 -17.25 2.29 4.59
CA ALA A 17 -16.84 3.68 4.83
C ALA A 17 -15.33 3.84 5.14
N LEU A 18 -14.67 2.78 5.63
CA LEU A 18 -13.22 2.79 5.88
C LEU A 18 -12.40 2.46 4.61
N GLU A 19 -13.01 1.77 3.66
CA GLU A 19 -12.39 1.47 2.36
C GLU A 19 -12.58 2.61 1.36
N HIS A 20 -13.72 3.30 1.44
CA HIS A 20 -14.14 4.32 0.48
C HIS A 20 -13.92 5.76 0.93
N ASP A 21 -13.07 6.03 1.92
CA ASP A 21 -12.47 7.37 2.08
C ASP A 21 -11.41 7.56 0.97
N THR A 22 -11.89 7.53 -0.28
CA THR A 22 -11.17 7.45 -1.55
C THR A 22 -10.48 8.75 -1.94
N CYS A 23 -10.32 9.68 -1.01
CA CYS A 23 -9.56 10.89 -1.25
C CYS A 23 -8.24 10.83 -0.45
N PRO A 24 -7.12 10.45 -1.08
CA PRO A 24 -5.79 10.58 -0.49
C PRO A 24 -5.41 12.01 -0.08
N TRP A 25 -6.24 13.01 -0.47
CA TRP A 25 -5.91 14.43 -0.49
C TRP A 25 -6.76 15.31 0.44
N PHE A 26 -7.91 14.83 0.94
CA PHE A 26 -8.80 15.64 1.79
C PHE A 26 -9.01 15.05 3.19
N SER A 27 -8.88 15.95 4.17
CA SER A 27 -9.02 15.87 5.62
C SER A 27 -10.20 15.04 6.19
N GLY A 28 -10.13 13.70 6.11
CA GLY A 28 -10.87 12.75 6.97
C GLY A 28 -10.02 12.15 8.11
N GLY A 29 -8.70 12.40 8.11
CA GLY A 29 -7.70 11.57 8.79
C GLY A 29 -7.82 11.42 10.31
N LEU A 30 -8.30 12.43 11.04
CA LEU A 30 -8.42 12.33 12.51
C LEU A 30 -9.62 11.50 12.95
N ASN A 31 -10.73 11.55 12.22
CA ASN A 31 -11.90 10.73 12.52
C ASN A 31 -11.68 9.28 12.09
N LEU A 32 -11.00 9.08 10.97
CA LEU A 32 -10.67 7.73 10.49
C LEU A 32 -9.72 7.01 11.44
N ARG A 33 -8.66 7.69 11.92
CA ARG A 33 -7.73 7.10 12.90
C ARG A 33 -8.43 6.75 14.21
N LYS A 34 -9.26 7.65 14.78
CA LYS A 34 -10.00 7.37 16.02
C LYS A 34 -10.97 6.20 15.88
N SER A 35 -11.67 6.11 14.75
CA SER A 35 -12.53 4.98 14.44
C SER A 35 -11.72 3.68 14.33
N TRP A 36 -10.56 3.73 13.67
CA TRP A 36 -9.66 2.58 13.59
C TRP A 36 -9.11 2.15 14.95
N ASP A 37 -8.68 3.08 15.80
CA ASP A 37 -8.22 2.77 17.15
C ASP A 37 -9.33 2.11 17.99
N ARG A 38 -10.60 2.45 17.73
CA ARG A 38 -11.75 1.89 18.44
C ARG A 38 -12.23 0.54 17.90
N TYR A 39 -12.21 0.33 16.58
CA TYR A 39 -12.87 -0.79 15.91
C TYR A 39 -11.94 -1.67 15.07
N GLY A 40 -10.68 -1.28 14.86
CA GLY A 40 -9.77 -1.90 13.90
C GLY A 40 -9.52 -3.38 14.15
N ALA A 41 -9.42 -3.81 15.41
CA ALA A 41 -9.25 -5.22 15.76
C ALA A 41 -10.45 -6.08 15.33
N ASP A 42 -11.68 -5.62 15.59
CA ASP A 42 -12.91 -6.32 15.20
C ASP A 42 -13.06 -6.36 13.68
N ILE A 43 -12.72 -5.26 13.00
CA ILE A 43 -12.75 -5.17 11.54
C ILE A 43 -11.77 -6.18 10.93
N VAL A 44 -10.53 -6.25 11.44
CA VAL A 44 -9.53 -7.20 10.96
C VAL A 44 -9.96 -8.64 11.22
N ALA A 45 -10.52 -8.93 12.41
CA ALA A 45 -11.01 -10.26 12.73
C ALA A 45 -12.13 -10.70 11.79
N GLN A 46 -13.12 -9.83 11.54
CA GLN A 46 -14.21 -10.10 10.60
C GLN A 46 -13.69 -10.23 9.16
N TRP A 47 -12.85 -9.29 8.71
CA TRP A 47 -12.24 -9.32 7.38
C TRP A 47 -11.50 -10.63 7.14
N ALA A 48 -10.69 -11.07 8.10
CA ALA A 48 -9.93 -12.31 7.97
C ALA A 48 -10.83 -13.55 7.89
N MET A 49 -12.09 -13.51 8.33
CA MET A 49 -13.04 -14.61 8.11
C MET A 49 -13.46 -14.71 6.64
N ASP A 50 -13.79 -13.57 6.04
CA ASP A 50 -14.34 -13.48 4.68
C ASP A 50 -13.24 -13.45 3.59
N HIS A 51 -12.06 -12.92 3.94
CA HIS A 51 -10.92 -12.67 3.04
C HIS A 51 -9.59 -13.07 3.72
N PRO A 52 -9.40 -14.36 4.06
CA PRO A 52 -8.17 -14.82 4.71
C PRO A 52 -6.93 -14.45 3.87
N GLY A 53 -5.83 -14.10 4.54
CA GLY A 53 -4.56 -13.77 3.90
C GLY A 53 -4.48 -12.37 3.32
N THR A 54 -5.51 -11.53 3.53
CA THR A 54 -5.51 -10.13 3.09
C THR A 54 -5.87 -9.21 4.25
N ARG A 55 -5.66 -7.91 4.07
CA ARG A 55 -6.06 -6.90 5.06
C ARG A 55 -6.75 -5.72 4.40
N PRO A 56 -7.72 -5.08 5.08
CA PRO A 56 -8.39 -3.90 4.54
C PRO A 56 -7.39 -2.73 4.40
N THR A 57 -7.65 -1.81 3.50
CA THR A 57 -6.76 -0.65 3.23
C THR A 57 -6.38 0.14 4.49
N CYS A 58 -7.32 0.34 5.41
CA CYS A 58 -7.06 1.03 6.69
C CYS A 58 -6.05 0.29 7.58
N TRP A 59 -5.97 -1.04 7.52
CA TRP A 59 -4.96 -1.79 8.26
C TRP A 59 -3.55 -1.46 7.75
N TRP A 60 -3.36 -1.41 6.43
CA TRP A 60 -2.09 -0.99 5.84
C TRP A 60 -1.70 0.41 6.27
N ARG A 61 -2.68 1.32 6.31
CA ARG A 61 -2.47 2.71 6.72
C ARG A 61 -2.08 2.84 8.19
N PHE A 62 -2.75 2.15 9.11
CA PHE A 62 -2.67 2.45 10.55
C PHE A 62 -2.05 1.35 11.43
N SER A 63 -2.01 0.09 10.96
CA SER A 63 -1.62 -1.06 11.80
C SER A 63 -0.54 -1.97 11.20
N ALA A 64 -0.29 -1.91 9.90
CA ALA A 64 0.83 -2.65 9.30
C ALA A 64 2.15 -2.25 9.99
N PRO A 65 3.11 -3.17 10.16
CA PRO A 65 4.42 -2.85 10.70
C PRO A 65 5.06 -1.68 9.96
N ARG A 66 5.60 -0.70 10.69
CA ARG A 66 6.24 0.47 10.09
C ARG A 66 7.67 0.16 9.67
N LEU A 67 8.13 0.83 8.62
CA LEU A 67 9.51 0.75 8.17
C LEU A 67 10.45 1.18 9.31
N ALA A 68 11.46 0.34 9.58
CA ALA A 68 12.51 0.70 10.52
C ALA A 68 13.36 1.85 9.97
N ALA A 69 13.76 2.78 10.84
CA ALA A 69 14.49 4.00 10.45
C ALA A 69 15.85 3.72 9.78
N ASP A 70 16.40 2.51 9.96
CA ASP A 70 17.66 2.04 9.41
C ASP A 70 17.56 1.45 7.99
N ARG A 71 16.35 1.32 7.44
CA ARG A 71 16.13 0.78 6.09
C ARG A 71 15.71 1.88 5.12
N PRO A 72 16.65 2.58 4.46
CA PRO A 72 16.31 3.64 3.52
C PRO A 72 15.57 3.07 2.30
N ILE A 73 14.35 3.56 2.05
CA ILE A 73 13.54 3.20 0.87
C ILE A 73 13.88 4.09 -0.34
N ALA A 74 14.46 5.28 -0.12
CA ALA A 74 14.76 6.24 -1.18
C ALA A 74 16.10 6.93 -0.89
N LYS A 75 16.62 7.68 -1.89
CA LYS A 75 17.71 8.65 -1.68
C LYS A 75 17.29 9.85 -0.82
N ALA A 76 16.06 9.86 -0.31
CA ALA A 76 15.59 10.89 0.61
C ALA A 76 16.53 10.92 1.82
N ASP A 77 17.13 12.08 2.06
CA ASP A 77 17.90 12.34 3.26
C ASP A 77 17.01 12.08 4.49
N PRO A 78 17.35 11.09 5.34
CA PRO A 78 16.58 10.80 6.54
C PRO A 78 16.48 11.99 7.49
N GLU A 79 17.41 12.95 7.44
CA GLU A 79 17.35 14.19 8.23
C GLU A 79 16.35 15.20 7.67
N ALA A 80 16.08 15.15 6.35
CA ALA A 80 15.13 16.05 5.71
C ALA A 80 13.66 15.59 5.87
N TRP A 81 13.42 14.29 6.08
CA TRP A 81 12.07 13.71 6.16
C TRP A 81 11.87 12.64 7.27
N PRO A 82 12.44 12.78 8.48
CA PRO A 82 12.51 11.68 9.45
C PRO A 82 11.13 11.21 9.89
N ALA A 83 10.22 12.14 10.21
CA ALA A 83 8.86 11.81 10.67
C ALA A 83 8.01 11.16 9.57
N LEU A 84 8.26 11.49 8.30
CA LEU A 84 7.47 11.00 7.17
C LEU A 84 7.91 9.61 6.72
N LEU A 85 9.18 9.24 6.92
CA LEU A 85 9.68 7.91 6.59
C LEU A 85 9.35 6.86 7.67
N THR A 86 9.35 7.24 8.96
CA THR A 86 9.06 6.32 10.07
C THR A 86 7.59 5.90 10.18
N ASP A 87 6.67 6.59 9.51
CA ASP A 87 5.23 6.26 9.51
C ASP A 87 4.81 5.42 8.29
N LEU A 88 5.73 5.15 7.36
CA LEU A 88 5.43 4.33 6.19
C LEU A 88 5.25 2.86 6.58
N PRO A 89 4.25 2.15 6.04
CA PRO A 89 4.16 0.71 6.21
C PRO A 89 5.40 0.04 5.59
N THR A 90 5.82 -1.08 6.19
CA THR A 90 6.82 -1.96 5.61
C THR A 90 6.29 -2.43 4.26
N PRO A 91 7.01 -2.18 3.15
CA PRO A 91 6.53 -2.58 1.84
C PRO A 91 6.56 -4.09 1.70
N ARG A 92 5.74 -4.60 0.77
CA ARG A 92 5.83 -5.98 0.31
C ARG A 92 7.13 -6.17 -0.48
N GLU A 93 7.71 -7.37 -0.39
CA GLU A 93 8.99 -7.64 -1.06
C GLU A 93 8.79 -7.77 -2.58
N ARG A 94 9.72 -7.20 -3.36
CA ARG A 94 9.72 -7.35 -4.82
C ARG A 94 10.46 -8.64 -5.17
N PHE A 95 9.88 -9.47 -6.04
CA PHE A 95 10.50 -10.70 -6.52
C PHE A 95 11.00 -10.61 -7.96
N GLY A 96 10.49 -9.68 -8.77
CA GLY A 96 10.92 -9.55 -10.16
C GLY A 96 10.28 -8.40 -10.93
N GLY A 97 10.31 -8.55 -12.25
CA GLY A 97 9.83 -7.58 -13.24
C GLY A 97 10.71 -6.34 -13.39
N THR A 98 10.38 -5.51 -14.36
CA THR A 98 11.10 -4.30 -14.76
C THR A 98 10.32 -3.03 -14.41
N GLY A 99 11.04 -2.04 -13.89
CA GLY A 99 10.48 -0.75 -13.48
C GLY A 99 11.08 -0.21 -12.20
N THR A 100 10.99 1.10 -12.03
CA THR A 100 11.49 1.83 -10.86
C THR A 100 10.37 2.65 -10.24
N PRO A 101 10.07 2.52 -8.93
CA PRO A 101 9.14 3.43 -8.27
C PRO A 101 9.59 4.89 -8.37
N ASP A 102 8.67 5.82 -8.59
CA ASP A 102 8.98 7.23 -8.89
C ASP A 102 9.78 7.93 -7.77
N PHE A 103 9.49 7.60 -6.51
CA PHE A 103 10.16 8.14 -5.34
C PHE A 103 11.65 7.78 -5.25
N ILE A 104 12.12 6.79 -6.02
CA ILE A 104 13.55 6.41 -6.04
C ILE A 104 14.39 7.50 -6.73
N PRO A 105 14.14 7.88 -8.00
CA PRO A 105 14.94 8.91 -8.65
C PRO A 105 14.38 10.34 -8.49
N LEU A 106 13.08 10.52 -8.26
CA LEU A 106 12.46 11.86 -8.24
C LEU A 106 12.46 12.52 -6.85
N CYS A 107 12.98 11.84 -5.83
CA CYS A 107 12.98 12.31 -4.44
C CYS A 107 11.59 12.73 -3.94
N THR A 108 10.53 12.13 -4.49
CA THR A 108 9.16 12.33 -4.01
C THR A 108 8.91 11.49 -2.77
N LEU A 109 7.89 11.84 -1.99
CA LEU A 109 7.51 11.06 -0.81
C LEU A 109 7.05 9.66 -1.25
N PRO A 110 7.62 8.56 -0.71
CA PRO A 110 7.15 7.21 -1.02
C PRO A 110 5.69 7.04 -0.63
N ARG A 111 4.93 6.39 -1.51
CA ARG A 111 3.50 6.11 -1.31
C ARG A 111 3.21 4.67 -1.64
N PHE A 112 2.48 4.03 -0.75
CA PHE A 112 2.13 2.62 -0.86
C PHE A 112 0.62 2.41 -0.80
N HIS A 113 0.11 1.54 -1.67
CA HIS A 113 -1.23 0.96 -1.57
C HIS A 113 -1.06 -0.54 -1.32
N LEU A 114 -1.60 -1.03 -0.20
CA LEU A 114 -1.45 -2.42 0.23
C LEU A 114 0.04 -2.88 0.25
N GLY A 115 0.93 -1.98 0.66
CA GLY A 115 2.38 -2.24 0.69
C GLY A 115 3.09 -2.21 -0.68
N LEU A 116 2.41 -1.86 -1.77
CA LEU A 116 2.99 -1.72 -3.11
C LEU A 116 3.17 -0.26 -3.52
N PRO A 117 4.26 0.10 -4.22
CA PRO A 117 4.42 1.44 -4.80
C PRO A 117 3.25 1.81 -5.71
N VAL A 118 2.69 3.01 -5.52
CA VAL A 118 1.53 3.49 -6.30
C VAL A 118 1.91 4.17 -7.62
N ARG A 119 3.18 4.54 -7.80
CA ARG A 119 3.68 5.22 -9.00
C ARG A 119 5.04 4.68 -9.40
N TRP A 120 5.24 4.66 -10.71
CA TRP A 120 6.41 4.10 -11.37
C TRP A 120 6.90 5.08 -12.43
N ILE A 121 8.20 5.08 -12.69
CA ILE A 121 8.80 5.81 -13.79
C ILE A 121 8.28 5.23 -15.11
N THR A 122 7.74 6.08 -15.96
CA THR A 122 7.29 5.75 -17.31
C THR A 122 8.31 6.21 -18.35
N SER A 123 8.20 5.71 -19.59
CA SER A 123 9.01 6.21 -20.71
C SER A 123 8.81 7.71 -20.94
N SER A 124 7.58 8.21 -20.76
CA SER A 124 7.27 9.64 -20.84
C SER A 124 7.94 10.46 -19.74
N ASP A 125 8.12 9.91 -18.53
CA ASP A 125 8.90 10.58 -17.48
C ASP A 125 10.37 10.70 -17.91
N ILE A 126 10.97 9.64 -18.45
CA ILE A 126 12.36 9.66 -18.94
C ILE A 126 12.54 10.72 -20.04
N GLU A 127 11.62 10.78 -21.01
CA GLU A 127 11.64 11.78 -22.07
C GLU A 127 11.48 13.20 -21.52
N THR A 128 10.51 13.41 -20.65
CA THR A 128 10.22 14.72 -20.03
C THR A 128 11.43 15.26 -19.27
N TYR A 129 12.08 14.42 -18.47
CA TYR A 129 13.26 14.83 -17.72
C TYR A 129 14.47 15.07 -18.64
N SER A 130 14.62 14.29 -19.71
CA SER A 130 15.68 14.49 -20.69
C SER A 130 15.56 15.86 -21.38
N LEU A 131 14.34 16.30 -21.69
CA LEU A 131 14.08 17.61 -22.32
C LEU A 131 14.50 18.80 -21.45
N ILE A 132 14.49 18.64 -20.12
CA ILE A 132 14.93 19.68 -19.17
C ILE A 132 16.40 19.49 -18.74
N GLY A 133 17.16 18.64 -19.43
CA GLY A 133 18.58 18.41 -19.19
C GLY A 133 18.89 17.47 -18.03
N ASN A 134 17.91 16.70 -17.54
CA ASN A 134 18.08 15.71 -16.48
C ASN A 134 18.01 14.29 -17.06
N SER A 135 19.01 13.45 -16.82
CA SER A 135 18.93 12.02 -17.17
C SER A 135 18.38 11.21 -16.01
N LEU A 136 17.31 10.44 -16.25
CA LEU A 136 16.83 9.41 -15.33
C LEU A 136 17.47 8.07 -15.74
N ASP A 137 18.63 7.76 -15.17
CA ASP A 137 19.37 6.51 -15.46
C ASP A 137 18.77 5.30 -14.69
N VAL A 138 17.48 5.05 -14.91
CA VAL A 138 16.73 3.96 -14.27
C VAL A 138 15.76 3.31 -15.26
N PRO A 139 15.43 2.02 -15.11
CA PRO A 139 14.45 1.39 -15.99
C PRO A 139 13.04 1.97 -15.73
N ALA A 140 12.39 2.41 -16.80
CA ALA A 140 10.94 2.63 -16.81
C ALA A 140 10.20 1.30 -16.59
N ILE A 141 8.96 1.38 -16.13
CA ILE A 141 8.08 0.22 -16.02
C ILE A 141 7.83 -0.40 -17.40
N ASP A 142 7.97 -1.72 -17.47
CA ASP A 142 7.76 -2.50 -18.68
C ASP A 142 6.44 -3.28 -18.57
N PRO A 143 5.45 -3.04 -19.45
CA PRO A 143 4.19 -3.77 -19.42
C PRO A 143 4.34 -5.26 -19.81
N GLU A 144 5.39 -5.62 -20.55
CA GLU A 144 5.67 -7.01 -20.96
C GLU A 144 6.48 -7.78 -19.89
N ASP A 145 7.10 -7.06 -18.98
CA ASP A 145 7.79 -7.60 -17.80
C ASP A 145 7.39 -6.81 -16.54
N PRO A 146 6.11 -6.85 -16.12
CA PRO A 146 5.61 -6.02 -15.05
C PRO A 146 6.21 -6.41 -13.69
N PRO A 147 6.42 -5.45 -12.77
CA PRO A 147 6.90 -5.75 -11.42
C PRO A 147 6.03 -6.78 -10.70
N THR A 148 6.69 -7.79 -10.12
CA THR A 148 6.06 -8.84 -9.31
C THR A 148 6.49 -8.73 -7.86
N PHE A 149 5.53 -8.94 -6.97
CA PHE A 149 5.67 -8.72 -5.53
C PHE A 149 5.13 -9.89 -4.72
N GLU A 150 5.61 -9.99 -3.50
CA GLU A 150 5.05 -10.81 -2.44
C GLU A 150 3.53 -10.62 -2.33
N SER A 151 2.76 -11.71 -2.23
CA SER A 151 1.32 -11.62 -2.00
C SER A 151 1.01 -11.05 -0.61
N GLN A 152 -0.22 -10.57 -0.40
CA GLN A 152 -0.62 -10.16 0.95
C GLN A 152 -0.51 -11.31 1.96
N ALA A 153 -0.83 -12.55 1.55
CA ALA A 153 -0.76 -13.70 2.46
C ALA A 153 0.69 -14.03 2.84
N SER A 154 1.60 -14.01 1.86
CA SER A 154 3.04 -14.19 2.10
C SER A 154 3.61 -13.11 3.00
N TYR A 155 3.21 -11.84 2.81
CA TYR A 155 3.59 -10.72 3.68
C TYR A 155 3.14 -10.95 5.13
N LEU A 156 1.88 -11.31 5.33
CA LEU A 156 1.34 -11.58 6.66
C LEU A 156 2.02 -12.79 7.31
N HIS A 157 2.27 -13.84 6.53
CA HIS A 157 2.94 -15.03 7.01
C HIS A 157 4.39 -14.75 7.43
N ARG A 158 5.18 -14.09 6.58
CA ARG A 158 6.58 -13.71 6.86
C ARG A 158 6.72 -12.87 8.13
N LEU A 159 5.74 -12.02 8.41
CA LEU A 159 5.73 -11.13 9.57
C LEU A 159 4.97 -11.70 10.79
N ASN A 160 4.49 -12.95 10.73
CA ASN A 160 3.69 -13.59 11.77
C ASN A 160 2.42 -12.80 12.16
N LEU A 161 1.70 -12.28 11.16
CA LEU A 161 0.50 -11.43 11.31
C LEU A 161 -0.80 -12.14 10.94
N LEU A 162 -0.75 -13.43 10.58
CA LEU A 162 -1.95 -14.25 10.39
C LEU A 162 -2.64 -14.49 11.73
N LEU A 163 -3.97 -14.41 11.75
CA LEU A 163 -4.79 -14.72 12.91
C LEU A 163 -4.86 -16.24 13.14
N PRO A 164 -5.21 -16.70 14.36
CA PRO A 164 -5.40 -18.12 14.64
C PRO A 164 -6.39 -18.77 13.65
N GLY A 165 -5.99 -19.88 13.02
CA GLY A 165 -6.80 -20.59 12.03
C GLY A 165 -6.99 -19.85 10.70
N GLU A 166 -6.31 -18.72 10.47
CA GLU A 166 -6.32 -18.04 9.17
C GLU A 166 -5.50 -18.82 8.14
N ALA A 167 -4.31 -19.31 8.53
CA ALA A 167 -3.46 -20.10 7.65
C ALA A 167 -4.14 -21.36 7.12
N ASP A 168 -4.94 -22.04 7.96
CA ASP A 168 -5.65 -23.28 7.59
C ASP A 168 -6.72 -23.07 6.51
N ARG A 169 -7.14 -21.82 6.29
CA ARG A 169 -8.15 -21.44 5.29
C ARG A 169 -7.55 -20.93 4.00
N LEU A 170 -6.22 -20.78 3.93
CA LEU A 170 -5.54 -20.29 2.74
C LEU A 170 -5.28 -21.42 1.76
N PRO A 171 -5.72 -21.28 0.50
CA PRO A 171 -5.27 -22.15 -0.56
C PRO A 171 -3.78 -21.90 -0.84
N ALA A 172 -3.10 -22.89 -1.42
CA ALA A 172 -1.65 -22.79 -1.69
C ALA A 172 -1.31 -21.63 -2.64
N ASP A 173 -2.18 -21.33 -3.58
CA ASP A 173 -2.02 -20.23 -4.55
C ASP A 173 -2.16 -18.83 -3.91
N ALA A 174 -2.70 -18.71 -2.69
CA ALA A 174 -2.75 -17.43 -1.99
C ALA A 174 -1.35 -16.85 -1.68
N PHE A 175 -0.32 -17.70 -1.68
CA PHE A 175 1.06 -17.31 -1.43
C PHE A 175 1.83 -16.94 -2.71
N GLU A 176 1.25 -17.17 -3.90
CA GLU A 176 1.89 -16.88 -5.18
C GLU A 176 2.09 -15.38 -5.39
N PRO A 177 3.21 -14.94 -5.99
CA PRO A 177 3.48 -13.54 -6.23
C PRO A 177 2.37 -12.82 -7.01
N GLU A 178 2.13 -11.56 -6.67
CA GLU A 178 1.18 -10.67 -7.34
C GLU A 178 1.91 -9.77 -8.33
N THR A 179 1.38 -9.68 -9.56
CA THR A 179 1.84 -8.75 -10.58
C THR A 179 1.11 -7.41 -10.47
N ILE A 180 1.82 -6.30 -10.60
CA ILE A 180 1.17 -4.98 -10.69
C ILE A 180 0.46 -4.87 -12.04
N VAL A 181 -0.87 -4.76 -12.00
CA VAL A 181 -1.67 -4.39 -13.17
C VAL A 181 -1.62 -2.88 -13.30
N MET A 182 -0.93 -2.39 -14.33
CA MET A 182 -1.06 -1.00 -14.74
C MET A 182 -2.42 -0.88 -15.44
N GLU A 183 -3.37 -0.15 -14.84
CA GLU A 183 -4.53 0.30 -15.62
C GLU A 183 -3.95 1.15 -16.76
N ALA A 184 -4.14 0.69 -17.99
CA ALA A 184 -3.83 1.50 -19.16
C ALA A 184 -4.61 2.80 -18.98
N VAL A 185 -3.88 3.90 -18.80
CA VAL A 185 -4.50 5.22 -18.91
C VAL A 185 -4.84 5.31 -20.39
N ASP A 186 -6.08 4.94 -20.73
CA ASP A 186 -6.64 5.24 -22.05
C ASP A 186 -6.40 6.74 -22.25
N GLY A 187 -5.50 7.06 -23.17
CA GLY A 187 -5.17 8.45 -23.48
C GLY A 187 -6.46 9.11 -23.93
N ASP A 188 -6.87 10.16 -23.22
CA ASP A 188 -7.80 11.14 -23.78
C ASP A 188 -7.13 11.73 -25.03
N ASP A 189 -7.67 11.33 -26.19
CA ASP A 189 -7.43 11.88 -27.53
C ASP A 189 -7.77 13.39 -27.60
#